data_AF-A0A2T9JT65-F1
#
_entry.id   AF-A0A2T9JT65-F1
#
_cell.length_a   1.000
_cell.length_b   1.000
_cell.length_c   1.000
_cell.angle_alpha   90.00
_cell.angle_beta   90.00
_cell.angle_gamma   90.00
#
_symmetry.space_group_name_H-M   'P 1'
#
loop_
_entity.id
_entity.type
_entity.pdbx_description
1 polymer ?
#
loop_
_entity_poly.entity_id
_entity_poly.type
_entity_poly.pdbx_seq_one_letter_code
_entity_poly.pdbx_strand_id
1 'polypeptide(L)'
;MAGSASAQEFVRGDCLNVVQPTRGLRFENDDHARWYKRFWTGNCQDLNLCFPGSPNWNDIVTKLLVKGGPSEKPALLPKACKLGQLIGMEWARDRRIKRISTQDLKRFSNILDDAGDPLKGVEAVELKARALLAKPQG
;
A
#
# COMPACT_ATOMS: atom_id res chain seq x y z
N MET A 1 25.98 13.25 18.14
CA MET A 1 24.54 13.04 18.40
C MET A 1 23.89 12.59 17.11
N ALA A 2 23.67 11.29 16.91
CA ALA A 2 22.91 10.79 15.77
C ALA A 2 21.43 10.86 16.17
N GLY A 3 20.72 11.86 15.65
CA GLY A 3 19.28 11.95 15.83
C GLY A 3 18.64 10.74 15.14
N SER A 4 17.97 9.90 15.91
CA SER A 4 17.07 8.87 15.39
C SER A 4 16.14 9.55 14.40
N ALA A 5 16.34 9.31 13.09
CA ALA A 5 15.41 9.73 12.07
C ALA A 5 14.10 8.96 12.33
N SER A 6 13.24 9.54 13.16
CA SER A 6 11.89 9.06 13.36
C SER A 6 11.26 8.98 11.98
N ALA A 7 10.95 7.77 11.52
CA ALA A 7 10.19 7.57 10.30
C ALA A 7 8.86 8.33 10.49
N GLN A 8 8.77 9.52 9.90
CA GLN A 8 7.60 10.38 9.98
C GLN A 8 6.41 9.57 9.47
N GLU A 9 5.33 9.53 10.24
CA GLU A 9 4.14 8.80 9.84
C GLU A 9 3.57 9.40 8.55
N PHE A 10 3.30 8.55 7.58
CA PHE A 10 2.86 8.93 6.24
C PHE A 10 1.63 8.16 5.77
N VAL A 11 1.22 7.15 6.53
CA VAL A 11 -0.07 6.50 6.38
C VAL A 11 -1.15 7.43 6.92
N ARG A 12 -2.31 7.48 6.27
CA ARG A 12 -3.44 8.28 6.75
C ARG A 12 -3.77 7.96 8.21
N GLY A 13 -4.09 8.99 8.99
CA GLY A 13 -4.41 8.84 10.41
C GLY A 13 -5.56 7.88 10.70
N ASP A 14 -6.58 7.83 9.83
CA ASP A 14 -7.73 6.93 9.97
C ASP A 14 -7.38 5.44 9.74
N CYS A 15 -6.27 5.15 9.06
CA CYS A 15 -5.74 3.79 8.93
C CYS A 15 -4.95 3.33 10.17
N LEU A 16 -4.38 4.24 10.97
CA LEU A 16 -3.48 3.90 12.08
C LEU A 16 -4.16 3.10 13.21
N ASN A 17 -5.49 3.08 13.24
CA ASN A 17 -6.26 2.27 14.18
C ASN A 17 -6.30 0.77 13.80
N VAL A 18 -5.95 0.43 12.56
CA VAL A 18 -6.14 -0.93 12.02
C VAL A 18 -4.90 -1.51 11.34
N VAL A 19 -3.86 -0.71 11.17
CA VAL A 19 -2.55 -1.10 10.61
C VAL A 19 -1.44 -0.80 11.60
N GLN A 20 -0.27 -1.37 11.38
CA GLN A 20 0.88 -1.10 12.23
C GLN A 20 1.46 0.28 11.88
N PRO A 21 1.70 1.16 12.86
CA PRO A 21 2.35 2.45 12.60
C PRO A 21 3.73 2.24 11.95
N THR A 22 4.17 3.20 11.14
CA THR A 22 5.42 3.10 10.38
C THR A 22 6.62 2.77 11.27
N ARG A 23 6.69 3.37 12.47
CA ARG A 23 7.74 3.12 13.48
C ARG A 23 7.82 1.68 13.99
N GLY A 24 6.73 0.90 13.86
CA GLY A 24 6.66 -0.49 14.29
C GLY A 24 7.02 -1.48 13.19
N LEU A 25 7.02 -1.04 11.92
CA LEU A 25 7.30 -1.91 10.78
C LEU A 25 8.79 -2.26 10.71
N ARG A 26 9.07 -3.45 10.21
CA ARG A 26 10.43 -3.92 9.95
C ARG A 26 10.71 -3.84 8.46
N PHE A 27 11.65 -2.98 8.10
CA PHE A 27 12.16 -2.87 6.73
C PHE A 27 13.46 -3.65 6.59
N GLU A 28 13.73 -4.13 5.38
CA GLU A 28 14.98 -4.85 5.08
C GLU A 28 16.18 -3.91 5.06
N ASN A 29 15.96 -2.68 4.60
CA ASN A 29 16.94 -1.59 4.50
C ASN A 29 16.21 -0.25 4.30
N ASP A 30 16.98 0.84 4.23
CA ASP A 30 16.43 2.19 4.05
C ASP A 30 15.71 2.38 2.71
N ASP A 31 16.16 1.70 1.65
CA ASP A 31 15.49 1.75 0.34
C ASP A 31 14.09 1.15 0.41
N HIS A 32 13.91 0.05 1.13
CA HIS A 32 12.60 -0.54 1.38
C HIS A 32 11.70 0.47 2.11
N ALA A 33 12.19 1.13 3.16
CA ALA A 33 11.40 2.16 3.86
C ALA A 33 11.00 3.33 2.93
N ARG A 34 11.92 3.81 2.09
CA ARG A 34 11.66 4.88 1.11
C ARG A 34 10.65 4.46 0.03
N TRP A 35 10.79 3.26 -0.54
CA TRP A 35 9.82 2.74 -1.52
C TRP A 35 8.45 2.52 -0.90
N TYR A 36 8.38 2.06 0.36
CA TYR A 36 7.12 1.92 1.07
C TYR A 36 6.44 3.27 1.29
N LYS A 37 7.20 4.30 1.62
CA LYS A 37 6.69 5.68 1.66
C LYS A 37 6.20 6.15 0.28
N ARG A 38 6.92 5.85 -0.80
CA ARG A 38 6.48 6.15 -2.17
C ARG A 38 5.15 5.48 -2.51
N PHE A 39 4.96 4.23 -2.09
CA PHE A 39 3.71 3.51 -2.28
C PHE A 39 2.52 4.25 -1.65
N TRP A 40 2.67 4.69 -0.39
CA TRP A 40 1.59 5.37 0.33
C TRP A 40 1.34 6.80 -0.13
N THR A 41 2.41 7.56 -0.43
CA THR A 41 2.32 9.02 -0.58
C THR A 41 2.53 9.55 -1.99
N GLY A 42 3.14 8.77 -2.88
CA GLY A 42 3.60 9.32 -4.16
C GLY A 42 4.95 10.02 -4.09
N ASN A 43 5.54 10.21 -2.90
CA ASN A 43 6.81 10.91 -2.76
C ASN A 43 8.00 9.98 -3.02
N CYS A 44 8.91 10.37 -3.91
CA CYS A 44 10.08 9.60 -4.26
C CYS A 44 11.26 9.71 -3.29
N GLN A 45 11.36 10.76 -2.47
CA GLN A 45 12.45 10.95 -1.49
C GLN A 45 13.80 10.31 -1.86
N ASP A 46 14.53 10.94 -2.78
CA ASP A 46 15.87 10.53 -3.23
C ASP A 46 16.00 9.11 -3.81
N LEU A 47 14.88 8.43 -4.09
CA LEU A 47 14.89 7.15 -4.80
C LEU A 47 15.32 7.33 -6.25
N ASN A 48 16.38 6.62 -6.64
CA ASN A 48 16.78 6.51 -8.03
C ASN A 48 15.70 5.83 -8.87
N LEU A 49 15.45 6.36 -10.07
CA LEU A 49 14.47 5.83 -11.04
C LEU A 49 13.02 5.78 -10.49
N CYS A 50 12.67 6.72 -9.61
CA CYS A 50 11.32 6.85 -9.08
C CYS A 50 10.53 7.95 -9.81
N PHE A 51 9.27 7.66 -10.12
CA PHE A 51 8.31 8.64 -10.67
C PHE A 51 7.41 9.16 -9.54
N PRO A 52 7.44 10.46 -9.21
CA PRO A 52 6.62 11.01 -8.13
C PRO A 52 5.14 11.13 -8.52
N GLY A 53 4.28 11.31 -7.52
CA GLY A 53 2.85 11.57 -7.69
C GLY A 53 1.99 10.31 -7.72
N SER A 54 0.84 10.41 -8.38
CA SER A 54 -0.16 9.34 -8.44
C SER A 54 0.23 8.23 -9.43
N PRO A 55 -0.27 7.00 -9.24
CA PRO A 55 -1.09 6.55 -8.11
C PRO A 55 -0.26 6.41 -6.81
N ASN A 56 -0.92 6.64 -5.69
CA ASN A 56 -0.44 6.34 -4.33
C ASN A 56 -1.62 5.82 -3.50
N TRP A 57 -1.33 5.05 -2.45
CA TRP A 57 -2.38 4.35 -1.71
C TRP A 57 -3.25 5.27 -0.84
N ASN A 58 -2.71 6.38 -0.33
CA ASN A 58 -3.50 7.36 0.43
C ASN A 58 -4.66 7.93 -0.42
N ASP A 59 -4.39 8.22 -1.69
CA ASP A 59 -5.41 8.69 -2.64
C ASP A 59 -6.38 7.57 -3.03
N ILE A 60 -5.89 6.34 -3.22
CA ILE A 60 -6.75 5.18 -3.51
C ILE A 60 -7.74 4.95 -2.36
N VAL A 61 -7.29 5.01 -1.10
CA VAL A 61 -8.21 4.91 0.05
C VAL A 61 -9.25 6.03 0.02
N THR A 62 -8.86 7.28 -0.24
CA THR A 62 -9.84 8.38 -0.40
C THR A 62 -10.90 8.05 -1.44
N LYS A 63 -10.49 7.61 -2.63
CA LYS A 63 -11.39 7.29 -3.75
C LYS A 63 -12.34 6.15 -3.41
N LEU A 64 -11.83 5.09 -2.77
CA LEU A 64 -12.64 3.95 -2.33
C LEU A 64 -13.73 4.39 -1.33
N LEU A 65 -13.36 5.20 -0.33
CA LEU A 65 -14.29 5.68 0.68
C LEU A 65 -15.37 6.61 0.09
N VAL A 66 -15.00 7.46 -0.87
CA VAL A 66 -15.96 8.30 -1.60
C VAL A 66 -16.92 7.42 -2.41
N LYS A 67 -16.40 6.41 -3.12
CA LYS A 67 -17.19 5.50 -3.94
C LYS A 67 -18.16 4.64 -3.13
N GLY A 68 -17.75 4.17 -1.94
CA GLY A 68 -18.59 3.34 -1.06
C GLY A 68 -19.60 4.14 -0.25
N GLY A 69 -19.33 5.43 -0.02
CA GLY A 69 -20.19 6.30 0.79
C GLY A 69 -20.14 6.00 2.30
N PRO A 70 -20.91 6.76 3.10
CA PRO A 70 -20.85 6.69 4.56
C PRO A 70 -21.26 5.34 5.16
N SER A 71 -22.18 4.62 4.53
CA SER A 71 -22.68 3.32 5.01
C SER A 71 -21.63 2.22 4.91
N GLU A 72 -20.83 2.21 3.85
CA GLU A 72 -19.78 1.20 3.63
C GLU A 72 -18.47 1.54 4.33
N LYS A 73 -18.26 2.81 4.69
CA LYS A 73 -17.01 3.29 5.30
C LYS A 73 -16.51 2.43 6.48
N PRO A 74 -17.35 1.99 7.45
CA PRO A 74 -16.89 1.17 8.57
C PRO A 74 -16.31 -0.19 8.14
N ALA A 75 -16.81 -0.78 7.06
CA ALA A 75 -16.32 -2.05 6.52
C ALA A 75 -15.14 -1.86 5.55
N LEU A 76 -15.23 -0.82 4.71
CA LEU A 76 -14.29 -0.57 3.62
C LEU A 76 -12.94 -0.02 4.10
N LEU A 77 -12.95 0.95 5.01
CA LEU A 77 -11.72 1.56 5.55
C LEU A 77 -10.74 0.52 6.11
N PRO A 78 -11.12 -0.36 7.07
CA PRO A 78 -10.16 -1.29 7.64
C PRO A 78 -9.57 -2.26 6.61
N LYS A 79 -10.37 -2.70 5.63
CA LYS A 79 -9.91 -3.61 4.57
C LYS A 79 -8.94 -2.90 3.63
N ALA A 80 -9.27 -1.69 3.16
CA ALA A 80 -8.41 -0.92 2.27
C ALA A 80 -7.07 -0.56 2.93
N CYS A 81 -7.08 -0.19 4.21
CA CYS A 81 -5.85 0.13 4.95
C CYS A 81 -4.95 -1.10 5.14
N LYS A 82 -5.51 -2.24 5.59
CA LYS A 82 -4.75 -3.49 5.77
C LYS A 82 -4.18 -4.01 4.46
N LEU A 83 -4.98 -3.91 3.38
CA LEU A 83 -4.53 -4.26 2.04
C LEU A 83 -3.36 -3.39 1.58
N GLY A 84 -3.42 -2.09 1.84
CA GLY A 84 -2.33 -1.15 1.57
C GLY A 84 -1.04 -1.53 2.28
N GLN A 85 -1.09 -1.85 3.58
CA GLN A 85 0.11 -2.28 4.31
C GLN A 85 0.66 -3.58 3.74
N LEU A 86 -0.19 -4.56 3.43
CA LEU A 86 0.23 -5.84 2.88
C LEU A 86 0.93 -5.69 1.51
N ILE A 87 0.29 -4.99 0.58
CA ILE A 87 0.80 -4.80 -0.78
C ILE A 87 2.04 -3.91 -0.76
N GLY A 88 1.98 -2.79 -0.04
CA GLY A 88 3.07 -1.82 0.01
C GLY A 88 4.34 -2.41 0.57
N MET A 89 4.25 -3.15 1.68
CA MET A 89 5.42 -3.80 2.31
C MET A 89 6.06 -4.82 1.39
N GLU A 90 5.30 -5.54 0.57
CA GLU A 90 5.91 -6.48 -0.37
C GLU A 90 6.47 -5.79 -1.61
N TRP A 91 5.71 -4.86 -2.21
CA TRP A 91 6.13 -4.20 -3.45
C TRP A 91 7.40 -3.35 -3.27
N ALA A 92 7.60 -2.81 -2.07
CA ALA A 92 8.72 -1.96 -1.71
C ALA A 92 10.03 -2.73 -1.47
N ARG A 93 10.00 -4.06 -1.42
CA ARG A 93 11.21 -4.90 -1.29
C ARG A 93 12.08 -4.81 -2.54
N ASP A 94 13.30 -5.35 -2.42
CA ASP A 94 14.20 -5.47 -3.57
C ASP A 94 13.53 -6.23 -4.73
N ARG A 95 13.72 -5.72 -5.95
CA ARG A 95 13.11 -6.26 -7.17
C ARG A 95 13.43 -7.74 -7.43
N ARG A 96 14.54 -8.26 -6.88
CA ARG A 96 14.97 -9.66 -7.03
C ARG A 96 14.21 -10.62 -6.13
N ILE A 97 13.59 -10.13 -5.04
CA ILE A 97 12.93 -10.97 -4.04
C ILE A 97 11.43 -10.72 -3.90
N LYS A 98 10.96 -9.55 -4.34
CA LYS A 98 9.54 -9.19 -4.21
C LYS A 98 8.64 -10.07 -5.05
N ARG A 99 7.51 -10.43 -4.47
CA ARG A 99 6.45 -11.25 -5.08
C ARG A 99 5.39 -10.40 -5.76
N ILE A 100 5.28 -9.13 -5.39
CA ILE A 100 4.34 -8.16 -6.00
C ILE A 100 5.13 -7.16 -6.82
N SER A 101 4.94 -7.19 -8.13
CA SER A 101 5.60 -6.29 -9.07
C SER A 101 4.80 -5.00 -9.31
N THR A 102 5.41 -4.03 -9.98
CA THR A 102 4.68 -2.84 -10.46
C THR A 102 3.60 -3.19 -11.49
N GLN A 103 3.76 -4.28 -12.25
CA GLN A 103 2.72 -4.77 -13.16
C GLN A 103 1.50 -5.26 -12.37
N ASP A 104 1.71 -5.89 -11.22
CA ASP A 104 0.62 -6.33 -10.35
C ASP A 104 -0.10 -5.14 -9.71
N LEU A 105 0.63 -4.08 -9.32
CA LEU A 105 -0.01 -2.84 -8.86
C LEU A 105 -0.94 -2.23 -9.92
N LYS A 106 -0.53 -2.22 -11.20
CA LYS A 106 -1.38 -1.76 -12.30
C LYS A 106 -2.64 -2.61 -12.43
N ARG A 107 -2.51 -3.94 -12.34
CA ARG A 107 -3.66 -4.85 -12.35
C ARG A 107 -4.58 -4.62 -11.16
N PHE A 108 -4.03 -4.40 -9.97
CA PHE A 108 -4.81 -4.10 -8.77
C PHE A 108 -5.57 -2.78 -8.92
N SER A 109 -4.94 -1.72 -9.44
CA SER A 109 -5.62 -0.45 -9.74
C SER A 109 -6.81 -0.67 -10.66
N ASN A 110 -6.62 -1.36 -11.78
CA ASN A 110 -7.70 -1.64 -12.72
C ASN A 110 -8.87 -2.37 -12.05
N ILE A 111 -8.60 -3.38 -11.21
CA ILE A 111 -9.65 -4.09 -10.47
C ILE A 111 -10.45 -3.15 -9.57
N LEU A 112 -9.78 -2.24 -8.85
CA LEU A 112 -10.45 -1.27 -7.96
C LEU A 112 -11.27 -0.23 -8.75
N ASP A 113 -10.74 0.21 -9.89
CA ASP A 113 -11.37 1.19 -10.75
C ASP A 113 -12.63 0.59 -11.42
N ASP A 114 -12.51 -0.63 -11.97
CA ASP A 114 -13.57 -1.35 -12.68
C ASP A 114 -14.66 -1.92 -11.75
N ALA A 115 -14.36 -2.14 -10.46
CA ALA A 115 -15.32 -2.71 -9.53
C ALA A 115 -16.48 -1.74 -9.27
N GLY A 116 -17.71 -2.08 -9.67
CA GLY A 116 -18.89 -1.27 -9.34
C GLY A 116 -19.12 -1.11 -7.83
N ASP A 117 -18.79 -2.16 -7.07
CA ASP A 117 -18.81 -2.19 -5.60
C ASP A 117 -17.35 -2.12 -5.07
N PRO A 118 -16.97 -1.06 -4.34
CA PRO A 118 -15.60 -0.87 -3.87
C PRO A 118 -15.17 -1.91 -2.82
N LEU A 119 -16.10 -2.45 -2.03
CA LEU A 119 -15.79 -3.49 -1.05
C LEU A 119 -15.38 -4.78 -1.75
N LYS A 120 -16.16 -5.19 -2.76
CA LYS A 120 -15.82 -6.36 -3.60
C LYS A 120 -14.52 -6.15 -4.37
N GLY A 121 -14.24 -4.94 -4.83
CA GLY A 121 -12.96 -4.59 -5.46
C GLY A 121 -11.77 -4.82 -4.53
N VAL A 122 -11.84 -4.32 -3.30
CA VAL A 122 -10.80 -4.51 -2.28
C VAL A 122 -10.60 -6.01 -1.96
N GLU A 123 -11.67 -6.77 -1.80
CA GLU A 123 -11.62 -8.21 -1.52
C GLU A 123 -10.98 -9.00 -2.67
N ALA A 124 -11.31 -8.66 -3.91
CA ALA A 124 -10.71 -9.30 -5.09
C ALA A 124 -9.21 -9.03 -5.20
N VAL A 125 -8.77 -7.80 -4.89
CA VAL A 125 -7.34 -7.46 -4.85
C VAL A 125 -6.64 -8.17 -3.71
N GLU A 126 -7.25 -8.23 -2.52
CA GLU A 126 -6.70 -8.95 -1.37
C GLU A 126 -6.44 -10.42 -1.68
N LEU A 127 -7.41 -11.11 -2.30
CA LEU A 127 -7.27 -12.51 -2.70
C LEU A 127 -6.06 -12.70 -3.65
N LYS A 128 -5.93 -11.83 -4.65
CA LYS A 128 -4.82 -11.90 -5.62
C LYS A 128 -3.47 -11.58 -4.96
N ALA A 129 -3.40 -10.57 -4.11
CA ALA A 129 -2.19 -10.21 -3.39
C ALA A 129 -1.72 -11.38 -2.50
N ARG A 130 -2.64 -11.99 -1.74
CA ARG A 130 -2.33 -13.18 -0.92
C ARG A 130 -1.86 -14.37 -1.76
N ALA A 131 -2.47 -14.60 -2.92
CA ALA A 131 -2.04 -15.65 -3.83
C ALA A 131 -0.61 -15.42 -4.36
N LEU A 132 -0.23 -14.19 -4.69
CA LEU A 132 1.16 -13.86 -5.08
C LEU A 132 2.12 -14.08 -3.91
N LEU A 133 1.74 -13.66 -2.71
CA LEU A 133 2.54 -13.83 -1.50
C LEU A 133 2.72 -15.29 -1.08
N ALA A 134 1.85 -16.21 -1.47
CA ALA A 134 1.95 -17.62 -1.13
C ALA A 134 2.84 -18.44 -2.08
N LYS A 135 3.25 -17.90 -3.24
CA LYS A 135 4.04 -18.64 -4.23
C LYS A 135 5.44 -18.98 -3.71
N PRO A 136 5.98 -20.19 -3.94
CA PRO A 136 7.38 -20.49 -3.63
C PRO A 136 8.33 -19.49 -4.33
N GLN A 137 9.42 -19.11 -3.66
CA GLN A 137 10.52 -18.41 -4.34
C GLN A 137 11.28 -19.45 -5.16
N GLY A 138 11.33 -19.24 -6.47
CA GLY A 138 12.09 -20.08 -7.40
C GLY A 138 13.57 -19.75 -7.42
#